data_AF-A0A0K9PTY1-F1
#
_entry.id   AF-A0A0K9PTY1-F1
#
_cell.length_a   1.000
_cell.length_b   1.000
_cell.length_c   1.000
_cell.angle_alpha   90.00
_cell.angle_beta   90.00
_cell.angle_gamma   90.00
#
_symmetry.space_group_name_H-M   'P 1'
#
loop_
_entity.id
_entity.type
_entity.pdbx_description
1 polymer ?
#
loop_
_entity_poly.entity_id
_entity_poly.type
_entity_poly.pdbx_seq_one_letter_code
_entity_poly.pdbx_strand_id
1 'polypeptide(L)'
;MENPPKVLLLQKLHPSMEQHLTDFDFLKPWESSESLPDFLSTHSDEIRVILCSEPIVIDAARIAMLPKLETIINGTKGVDLIDLEKCRARGIAVTNAGTMFSEDAADFAVGFVLCLLRRISVADSYVRGDM
;
A
#
# COMPACT_ATOMS: atom_id res chain seq x y z
N MET A 1 17.57 -10.86 17.85
CA MET A 1 17.08 -11.77 16.79
C MET A 1 18.15 -11.81 15.72
N GLU A 2 18.69 -12.98 15.38
CA GLU A 2 19.90 -13.10 14.54
C GLU A 2 19.72 -12.78 13.05
N ASN A 3 18.50 -12.43 12.61
CA ASN A 3 18.26 -11.79 11.31
C ASN A 3 16.89 -11.08 11.35
N PRO A 4 16.80 -9.76 11.18
CA PRO A 4 15.50 -9.07 11.14
C PRO A 4 14.66 -9.58 9.94
N PRO A 5 13.32 -9.64 10.05
CA PRO A 5 12.48 -10.05 8.93
C PRO A 5 12.66 -9.07 7.77
N LYS A 6 12.91 -9.58 6.57
CA LYS A 6 13.01 -8.77 5.35
C LYS A 6 11.61 -8.34 4.92
N VAL A 7 11.43 -7.03 4.86
CA VAL A 7 10.17 -6.38 4.50
C VAL A 7 10.30 -5.82 3.09
N LEU A 8 9.51 -6.37 2.16
CA LEU A 8 9.38 -5.81 0.82
C LEU A 8 8.52 -4.56 0.87
N LEU A 9 9.11 -3.41 0.55
CA LEU A 9 8.36 -2.18 0.33
C LEU A 9 8.02 -2.09 -1.15
N LEU A 10 6.72 -1.98 -1.47
CA LEU A 10 6.26 -1.78 -2.85
C LEU A 10 5.96 -0.31 -3.17
N GLN A 11 6.19 0.59 -2.21
CA GLN A 11 6.08 2.03 -2.36
C GLN A 11 7.07 2.76 -1.46
N LYS A 12 7.30 4.05 -1.72
CA LYS A 12 8.03 4.91 -0.80
C LYS A 12 7.19 5.19 0.44
N LEU A 13 7.83 5.11 1.60
CA LEU A 13 7.25 5.56 2.85
C LEU A 13 7.44 7.07 3.00
N HIS A 14 6.55 7.71 3.74
CA HIS A 14 6.77 9.10 4.13
C HIS A 14 8.01 9.17 5.06
N PRO A 15 8.89 10.19 4.94
CA PRO A 15 10.14 10.26 5.70
C PRO A 15 9.96 10.13 7.22
N SER A 16 8.85 10.63 7.77
CA SER A 16 8.54 10.48 9.21
C SER A 16 8.34 9.03 9.63
N MET A 17 7.81 8.16 8.76
CA MET A 17 7.64 6.74 9.07
C MET A 17 8.97 5.99 9.01
N GLU A 18 9.84 6.32 8.05
CA GLU A 18 11.15 5.68 7.91
C GLU A 18 12.02 5.89 9.16
N GLN A 19 11.91 7.06 9.79
CA GLN A 19 12.62 7.39 11.04
C GLN A 19 12.20 6.51 12.23
N HIS A 20 10.99 5.93 12.20
CA HIS A 20 10.46 5.10 13.28
C HIS A 20 10.57 3.59 13.01
N LEU A 21 11.04 3.18 11.83
CA LEU A 21 11.08 1.77 11.42
C LEU A 21 12.52 1.28 11.20
N THR A 22 13.46 1.72 12.03
CA THR A 22 14.89 1.41 11.89
C THR A 22 15.26 -0.04 12.18
N ASP A 23 14.38 -0.80 12.84
CA ASP A 23 14.64 -2.16 13.30
C ASP A 23 14.32 -3.23 12.23
N PHE A 24 13.87 -2.81 11.05
CA PHE A 24 13.50 -3.68 9.93
C PHE A 24 14.48 -3.55 8.77
N ASP A 25 14.68 -4.66 8.06
CA ASP A 25 15.48 -4.68 6.83
C ASP A 25 14.54 -4.55 5.63
N PHE A 26 14.61 -3.41 4.96
CA PHE A 26 13.73 -3.07 3.85
C PHE A 26 14.34 -3.40 2.50
N LEU A 27 13.63 -4.22 1.73
CA LEU A 27 13.90 -4.45 0.32
C LEU A 27 13.08 -3.46 -0.50
N LYS A 28 13.78 -2.64 -1.29
CA LYS A 28 13.21 -1.51 -2.05
C LYS A 28 13.49 -1.70 -3.55
N PRO A 29 12.56 -2.29 -4.33
CA PRO A 29 12.80 -2.62 -5.73
C PRO A 29 13.22 -1.42 -6.59
N TRP A 30 12.78 -0.20 -6.28
CA TRP A 30 13.15 1.02 -7.01
C TRP A 30 14.60 1.50 -6.79
N GLU A 31 15.32 0.91 -5.84
CA GLU A 31 16.77 1.15 -5.66
C GLU A 31 17.61 0.17 -6.48
N SER A 32 16.99 -0.85 -7.07
CA SER A 32 17.61 -1.80 -8.00
C SER A 32 17.38 -1.38 -9.45
N SER A 33 18.29 -1.78 -10.34
CA SER A 33 18.11 -1.70 -11.79
C SER A 33 17.30 -2.87 -12.37
N GLU A 34 16.97 -3.85 -11.56
CA GLU A 34 16.25 -5.07 -11.96
C GLU A 34 14.76 -4.80 -12.18
N SER A 35 14.12 -5.65 -13.00
CA SER A 35 12.66 -5.66 -13.07
C SER A 35 12.07 -6.18 -11.76
N LEU A 36 10.84 -5.78 -11.41
CA LEU A 36 10.20 -6.26 -10.18
C LEU A 36 10.14 -7.80 -10.10
N PRO A 37 9.73 -8.54 -11.16
CA PRO A 37 9.76 -10.00 -11.12
C PRO A 37 11.15 -10.59 -10.83
N ASP A 38 12.20 -10.04 -11.44
CA ASP A 38 13.57 -10.53 -11.23
C ASP A 38 14.03 -10.25 -9.80
N PHE A 39 13.77 -9.04 -9.30
CA PHE A 39 14.06 -8.66 -7.92
C PHE A 39 13.34 -9.57 -6.91
N LEU A 40 12.06 -9.87 -7.14
CA LEU A 40 11.31 -10.80 -6.31
C LEU A 40 11.87 -12.22 -6.37
N SER A 41 12.37 -12.65 -7.52
CA SER A 41 13.01 -13.96 -7.67
C SER A 41 14.31 -14.06 -6.88
N THR A 42 15.15 -13.02 -6.94
CA THR A 42 16.43 -12.91 -6.22
C THR A 42 16.23 -12.97 -4.70
N HIS A 43 15.18 -12.33 -4.19
CA HIS A 43 14.90 -12.24 -2.74
C HIS A 43 13.75 -13.14 -2.26
N SER A 44 13.29 -14.08 -3.09
CA SER A 44 12.10 -14.90 -2.86
C SER A 44 12.11 -15.63 -1.51
N ASP A 45 13.26 -16.18 -1.13
CA ASP A 45 13.47 -16.94 0.10
C ASP A 45 13.75 -16.07 1.34
N GLU A 46 13.76 -14.74 1.20
CA GLU A 46 14.05 -13.81 2.29
C GLU A 46 12.83 -13.01 2.70
N ILE A 47 11.98 -12.64 1.75
CA ILE A 47 10.81 -11.80 1.98
C ILE A 47 9.79 -12.50 2.87
N ARG A 48 9.56 -11.95 4.06
CA ARG A 48 8.57 -12.44 5.04
C ARG A 48 7.35 -11.53 5.14
N VAL A 49 7.53 -10.24 4.84
CA VAL A 49 6.46 -9.23 4.93
C VAL A 49 6.42 -8.42 3.66
N ILE A 50 5.22 -8.13 3.16
CA ILE A 50 4.99 -7.10 2.14
C ILE A 50 4.32 -5.91 2.81
N LEU A 51 4.80 -4.71 2.52
CA LEU A 51 4.13 -3.46 2.87
C LEU A 51 3.75 -2.73 1.58
N CYS A 52 2.45 -2.48 1.42
CA CYS A 52 1.89 -1.73 0.30
C CYS A 52 0.77 -0.81 0.76
N SER A 53 0.69 0.41 0.27
CA SER A 53 -0.40 1.37 0.53
C SER A 53 -0.88 2.05 -0.77
N GLU A 54 -0.37 1.60 -1.90
CA GLU A 54 -0.77 2.00 -3.25
C GLU A 54 -1.54 0.86 -3.91
N PRO A 55 -2.30 1.13 -4.98
CA PRO A 55 -3.06 0.11 -5.70
C PRO A 55 -2.12 -0.87 -6.41
N ILE A 56 -1.71 -1.93 -5.72
CA ILE A 56 -0.78 -2.93 -6.22
C ILE A 56 -1.43 -4.30 -6.17
N VAL A 57 -1.44 -4.99 -7.31
CA VAL A 57 -1.99 -6.34 -7.43
C VAL A 57 -1.07 -7.34 -6.74
N ILE A 58 -1.57 -8.06 -5.74
CA ILE A 58 -0.89 -9.18 -5.08
C ILE A 58 -1.72 -10.43 -5.38
N ASP A 59 -1.54 -10.93 -6.60
CA ASP A 59 -2.26 -12.10 -7.11
C ASP A 59 -1.60 -13.43 -6.68
N ALA A 60 -2.25 -14.55 -7.03
CA ALA A 60 -1.73 -15.88 -6.73
C ALA A 60 -0.31 -16.12 -7.29
N ALA A 61 0.05 -15.52 -8.42
CA ALA A 61 1.36 -15.69 -9.04
C ALA A 61 2.45 -15.03 -8.21
N ARG A 62 2.25 -13.76 -7.82
CA ARG A 62 3.17 -13.04 -6.93
C ARG A 62 3.28 -13.69 -5.56
N ILE A 63 2.17 -14.15 -5.00
CA ILE A 63 2.18 -14.90 -3.75
C ILE A 63 3.04 -16.16 -3.93
N ALA A 64 2.84 -16.94 -4.99
CA ALA A 64 3.59 -18.17 -5.23
C ALA A 64 5.11 -17.96 -5.37
N MET A 65 5.56 -16.80 -5.88
CA MET A 65 6.98 -16.44 -5.96
C MET A 65 7.64 -16.22 -4.59
N LEU A 66 6.85 -16.03 -3.52
CA LEU A 66 7.35 -15.68 -2.18
C LEU A 66 7.04 -16.82 -1.21
N PRO A 67 7.86 -17.89 -1.17
CA PRO A 67 7.60 -19.08 -0.37
C PRO A 67 7.59 -18.83 1.15
N LYS A 68 8.34 -17.82 1.63
CA LYS A 68 8.43 -17.47 3.05
C LYS A 68 7.56 -16.28 3.47
N LEU A 69 6.66 -15.82 2.58
CA LEU A 69 5.73 -14.75 2.91
C LEU A 69 4.81 -15.19 4.06
N GLU A 70 4.73 -14.36 5.09
CA GLU A 70 3.92 -14.60 6.29
C GLU A 70 2.84 -13.53 6.48
N THR A 71 3.11 -12.30 6.05
CA THR A 71 2.19 -11.18 6.29
C THR A 71 2.20 -10.16 5.16
N ILE A 72 1.01 -9.64 4.83
CA ILE A 72 0.82 -8.49 3.95
C ILE A 72 0.20 -7.37 4.78
N ILE A 73 0.91 -6.25 4.86
CA ILE A 73 0.46 -5.03 5.51
C ILE A 73 -0.04 -4.07 4.43
N ASN A 74 -1.36 -3.95 4.31
CA ASN A 74 -1.98 -3.03 3.37
C ASN A 74 -2.34 -1.71 4.08
N GLY A 75 -1.72 -0.60 3.69
CA GLY A 75 -2.02 0.73 4.23
C GLY A 75 -3.31 1.35 3.69
N THR A 76 -4.06 0.65 2.85
CA THR A 76 -5.37 1.10 2.35
C THR A 76 -6.52 0.36 3.04
N LYS A 77 -7.76 0.83 2.85
CA LYS A 77 -8.97 0.14 3.33
C LYS A 77 -9.35 -1.06 2.44
N GLY A 78 -9.28 -0.88 1.12
CA GLY A 78 -9.66 -1.88 0.13
C GLY A 78 -8.62 -2.98 0.02
N VAL A 79 -9.06 -4.23 -0.12
CA VAL A 79 -8.21 -5.43 -0.24
C VAL A 79 -8.47 -6.18 -1.55
N ASP A 80 -9.21 -5.57 -2.47
CA ASP A 80 -9.69 -6.17 -3.72
C ASP A 80 -8.56 -6.57 -4.67
N LEU A 81 -7.38 -5.97 -4.50
CA LEU A 81 -6.18 -6.26 -5.28
C LEU A 81 -5.33 -7.39 -4.69
N ILE A 82 -5.72 -7.95 -3.55
CA ILE A 82 -5.00 -9.03 -2.87
C ILE A 82 -5.80 -10.32 -3.02
N ASP A 83 -5.16 -11.39 -3.49
CA ASP A 83 -5.78 -12.72 -3.53
C ASP A 83 -5.88 -13.31 -2.12
N LEU A 84 -6.97 -12.96 -1.43
CA LEU A 84 -7.23 -13.37 -0.04
C LEU A 84 -7.43 -14.88 0.10
N GLU A 85 -7.97 -15.56 -0.92
CA GLU A 85 -8.13 -17.01 -0.88
C GLU A 85 -6.78 -17.71 -0.91
N LYS A 86 -5.86 -17.25 -1.77
CA LYS A 86 -4.49 -17.78 -1.80
C LYS A 86 -3.73 -17.46 -0.51
N CYS A 87 -3.91 -16.26 0.04
CA CYS A 87 -3.33 -15.89 1.33
C CYS A 87 -3.82 -16.83 2.45
N ARG A 88 -5.14 -17.03 2.55
CA ARG A 88 -5.75 -17.93 3.54
C ARG A 88 -5.25 -19.36 3.40
N ALA A 89 -5.20 -19.89 2.17
CA ALA A 89 -4.72 -21.24 1.89
C ALA A 89 -3.25 -21.46 2.32
N ARG A 90 -2.44 -20.40 2.33
CA ARG A 90 -1.04 -20.42 2.76
C ARG A 90 -0.80 -19.97 4.21
N GLY A 91 -1.85 -19.59 4.93
CA GLY A 91 -1.72 -19.05 6.29
C GLY A 91 -1.07 -17.66 6.35
N ILE A 92 -1.11 -16.90 5.26
CA ILE A 92 -0.57 -15.53 5.20
C ILE A 92 -1.57 -14.58 5.84
N ALA A 93 -1.13 -13.84 6.86
CA ALA A 93 -1.94 -12.80 7.49
C ALA A 93 -2.06 -11.57 6.58
N VAL A 94 -3.24 -10.97 6.50
CA VAL A 94 -3.47 -9.74 5.74
C VAL A 94 -4.07 -8.71 6.68
N THR A 95 -3.43 -7.54 6.80
CA THR A 95 -3.95 -6.40 7.55
C THR A 95 -4.33 -5.28 6.58
N ASN A 96 -5.28 -4.45 6.98
CA ASN A 96 -5.66 -3.23 6.26
C ASN A 96 -5.78 -2.05 7.23
N ALA A 97 -6.00 -0.84 6.70
CA ALA A 97 -6.17 0.36 7.52
C ALA A 97 -7.53 0.44 8.27
N GLY A 98 -8.39 -0.58 8.15
CA GLY A 98 -9.69 -0.64 8.82
C GLY A 98 -10.55 0.61 8.61
N THR A 99 -10.83 1.32 9.70
CA THR A 99 -11.68 2.51 9.72
C THR A 99 -10.91 3.84 9.71
N MET A 100 -9.57 3.84 9.60
CA MET A 100 -8.75 5.05 9.74
C MET A 100 -9.20 6.20 8.83
N PHE A 101 -9.66 5.90 7.62
CA PHE A 101 -10.08 6.91 6.63
C PHE A 101 -11.57 7.28 6.68
N SER A 102 -12.32 6.80 7.69
CA SER A 102 -13.79 6.92 7.67
C SER A 102 -14.26 8.36 7.90
N GLU A 103 -13.60 9.09 8.81
CA GLU A 103 -13.93 10.49 9.10
C GLU A 103 -13.55 11.40 7.92
N ASP A 104 -12.32 11.26 7.40
CA ASP A 104 -11.88 11.99 6.20
C ASP A 104 -12.82 11.74 5.00
N ALA A 105 -13.22 10.49 4.78
CA ALA A 105 -14.17 10.16 3.72
C ALA A 105 -15.54 10.83 3.93
N ALA A 106 -16.00 10.97 5.18
CA ALA A 106 -17.24 11.68 5.50
C ALA A 106 -17.12 13.19 5.24
N ASP A 107 -16.00 13.80 5.61
CA ASP A 107 -15.71 15.21 5.35
C ASP A 107 -15.69 15.51 3.85
N PHE A 108 -15.02 14.66 3.05
CA PHE A 108 -15.05 14.78 1.59
C PHE A 108 -16.46 14.63 1.02
N ALA A 109 -17.25 13.68 1.52
CA ALA A 109 -18.62 13.49 1.05
C ALA A 109 -19.49 14.74 1.30
N VAL A 110 -19.44 15.30 2.50
CA VAL A 110 -20.18 16.54 2.83
C VAL A 110 -19.63 17.73 2.02
N GLY A 111 -18.31 17.85 1.93
CA GLY A 111 -17.63 18.88 1.13
C GLY A 111 -18.06 18.84 -0.34
N PHE A 112 -18.15 17.66 -0.94
CA PHE A 112 -18.62 17.50 -2.32
C PHE A 112 -20.09 17.85 -2.49
N VAL A 113 -20.97 17.46 -1.55
CA VAL A 113 -22.38 17.87 -1.58
C VAL A 113 -22.50 19.40 -1.57
N LEU A 114 -21.75 20.09 -0.70
CA LEU A 114 -21.73 21.56 -0.66
C LEU A 114 -21.15 22.16 -1.94
N CYS A 115 -20.05 21.61 -2.44
CA CYS A 115 -19.39 22.07 -3.67
C CYS A 115 -20.34 22.02 -4.86
N LEU A 116 -21.08 20.93 -5.02
CA LEU A 116 -22.05 20.75 -6.10
C LEU A 116 -23.25 21.69 -5.94
N LEU A 117 -23.90 21.70 -4.77
CA LEU A 117 -25.13 22.46 -4.55
C LEU A 117 -24.92 23.98 -4.56
N ARG A 118 -23.74 24.44 -4.16
CA ARG A 118 -23.39 25.87 -4.12
C ARG A 118 -22.49 26.30 -5.27
N ARG A 119 -22.19 25.38 -6.19
CA ARG A 119 -21.30 25.60 -7.36
C ARG A 119 -19.96 26.21 -6.95
N ILE A 120 -19.38 25.75 -5.84
CA ILE A 120 -18.18 26.34 -5.22
C ILE A 120 -17.00 26.29 -6.20
N SER A 121 -16.77 25.15 -6.86
CA SER A 121 -15.69 25.00 -7.85
C SER A 121 -15.83 25.96 -9.04
N VAL A 122 -17.06 26.18 -9.52
CA VAL A 122 -17.36 27.13 -10.60
C VAL A 122 -17.11 28.57 -10.14
N ALA A 123 -17.54 28.91 -8.91
CA ALA A 123 -17.34 30.24 -8.36
C ALA A 123 -15.85 30.55 -8.11
N ASP A 124 -15.05 29.60 -7.63
CA ASP A 124 -13.60 29.75 -7.47
C ASP A 124 -12.92 30.01 -8.83
N SER A 125 -13.24 29.21 -9.85
CA SER A 125 -12.71 29.40 -11.21
C SER A 125 -13.10 30.77 -11.81
N TYR A 126 -14.34 31.22 -11.61
CA TYR A 126 -14.81 32.53 -12.07
C TYR A 126 -14.02 33.69 -11.44
N VAL A 127 -13.74 33.64 -10.13
CA VAL A 127 -13.00 34.70 -9.43
C VAL A 127 -11.51 34.69 -9.80
N ARG A 128 -10.93 33.53 -10.09
CA ARG A 128 -9.54 33.41 -10.55
C ARG A 128 -9.34 33.85 -12.01
N GLY A 129 -10.41 33.88 -12.80
CA GLY A 129 -10.32 34.17 -14.23
C GLY A 129 -9.86 32.99 -15.08
N ASP A 130 -9.99 31.77 -14.55
CA ASP A 130 -9.61 30.51 -15.22
C ASP A 130 -10.74 29.97 -16.15
N MET A 131 -11.76 30.79 -16.43
CA MET A 131 -12.93 30.47 -17.25
C MET A 131 -13.24 31.57 -18.27
#